data_AF-A0A820IZM5-F1
#
_entry.id   AF-A0A820IZM5-F1
#
_cell.length_a   1.000
_cell.length_b   1.000
_cell.length_c   1.000
_cell.angle_alpha   90.00
_cell.angle_beta   90.00
_cell.angle_gamma   90.00
#
_symmetry.space_group_name_H-M   'P 1'
#
loop_
_entity.id
_entity.type
_entity.pdbx_description
1 polymer ?
#
loop_
_entity_poly.entity_id
_entity_poly.type
_entity_poly.pdbx_seq_one_letter_code
_entity_poly.pdbx_strand_id
1 'polypeptide(L)'
;IFNSLRPDNVIRAVDLGFDLFSGAYVPYISDRFIILSFRYNDKMSSNITGPDYNINSKEYMNGKQSLLSNCECYCCKNYTQAYVYHLIQTKELLGRTLITIHNLYHYHAFFQAIRESLKANTWNDYRTMILEQYPIQEQK
;
A
#
# COMPACT_ATOMS: atom_id res chain seq x y z
N ILE A 1 19.10 -9.38 5.79
CA ILE A 1 18.29 -8.24 5.30
C ILE A 1 16.84 -8.62 5.54
N PHE A 2 16.11 -7.89 6.39
CA PHE A 2 14.74 -8.24 6.80
C PHE A 2 13.85 -8.37 5.56
N ASN A 3 13.40 -9.60 5.28
CA ASN A 3 12.73 -9.97 4.02
C ASN A 3 11.25 -9.55 3.96
N SER A 4 10.77 -8.78 4.93
CA SER A 4 9.41 -8.27 4.94
C SER A 4 9.43 -6.79 5.30
N LEU A 5 9.47 -5.93 4.29
CA LEU A 5 9.30 -4.48 4.46
C LEU A 5 7.82 -4.08 4.41
N ARG A 6 6.96 -4.95 4.98
CA ARG A 6 5.58 -4.61 5.32
C ARG A 6 5.60 -3.38 6.25
N PRO A 7 4.63 -2.45 6.16
CA PRO A 7 4.72 -1.17 6.86
C PRO A 7 4.98 -1.28 8.37
N ASP A 8 4.43 -2.26 9.07
CA ASP A 8 4.71 -2.55 10.48
C ASP A 8 6.20 -2.80 10.78
N ASN A 9 6.88 -3.57 9.92
CA ASN A 9 8.32 -3.83 10.06
C ASN A 9 9.17 -2.61 9.73
N VAL A 10 8.72 -1.77 8.78
CA VAL A 10 9.39 -0.49 8.49
C VAL A 10 9.33 0.41 9.72
N ILE A 11 8.16 0.56 10.34
CA ILE A 11 8.00 1.37 11.56
C ILE A 11 8.94 0.89 12.68
N ARG A 12 8.97 -0.43 12.94
CA ARG A 12 9.86 -1.01 13.96
C ARG A 12 11.34 -0.79 13.66
N ALA A 13 11.74 -0.88 12.39
CA ALA A 13 13.12 -0.65 11.99
C ALA A 13 13.51 0.83 12.16
N VAL A 14 12.60 1.77 11.87
CA VAL A 14 12.82 3.19 12.16
C VAL A 14 13.00 3.43 13.67
N ASP A 15 12.20 2.78 14.53
CA ASP A 15 12.37 2.84 15.99
C ASP A 15 13.75 2.33 16.46
N LEU A 16 14.36 1.41 15.72
CA LEU A 16 15.71 0.89 15.96
C LEU A 16 16.82 1.74 15.31
N GLY A 17 16.47 2.85 14.65
CA GLY A 17 17.41 3.76 14.01
C GLY A 17 17.86 3.36 12.60
N PHE A 18 17.07 2.58 11.86
CA PHE A 18 17.36 2.26 10.46
C PHE A 18 16.86 3.37 9.52
N ASP A 19 17.73 3.84 8.62
CA ASP A 19 17.42 4.93 7.70
C ASP A 19 17.20 4.50 6.23
N LEU A 20 17.64 3.30 5.85
CA LEU A 20 17.62 2.82 4.46
C LEU A 20 16.83 1.53 4.31
N PHE A 21 15.95 1.50 3.31
CA PHE A 21 15.02 0.41 3.03
C PHE A 21 15.06 0.01 1.56
N SER A 22 14.89 -1.29 1.28
CA SER A 22 14.83 -1.82 -0.08
C SER A 22 13.43 -1.58 -0.70
N GLY A 23 13.38 -1.23 -1.99
CA GLY A 23 12.12 -1.14 -2.73
C GLY A 23 11.49 -2.49 -3.08
N ALA A 24 12.12 -3.62 -2.74
CA ALA A 24 11.72 -4.97 -3.19
C ALA A 24 10.33 -5.44 -2.70
N TYR A 25 9.77 -4.83 -1.65
CA TYR A 25 8.44 -5.16 -1.15
C TYR A 25 7.33 -4.86 -2.16
N VAL A 26 7.42 -3.72 -2.85
CA VAL A 26 6.41 -3.29 -3.81
C VAL A 26 6.23 -4.26 -4.98
N PRO A 27 7.28 -4.64 -5.74
CA PRO A 27 7.12 -5.64 -6.81
C PRO A 27 6.65 -6.98 -6.26
N TYR A 28 7.14 -7.40 -5.08
CA TYR A 28 6.73 -8.65 -4.43
C TYR A 28 5.21 -8.72 -4.15
N ILE A 29 4.60 -7.64 -3.67
CA ILE A 29 3.14 -7.61 -3.42
C ILE A 29 2.34 -7.38 -4.70
N SER A 30 2.85 -6.57 -5.64
CA SER A 30 2.22 -6.34 -6.94
C SER A 30 2.07 -7.64 -7.72
N ASP A 31 3.06 -8.53 -7.62
CA ASP A 31 3.03 -9.82 -8.29
C ASP A 31 1.95 -10.78 -7.75
N ARG A 32 1.46 -10.52 -6.54
CA ARG A 32 0.34 -11.21 -5.90
C ARG A 32 -0.98 -10.48 -6.05
N PHE A 33 -1.00 -9.40 -6.84
CA PHE A 33 -2.15 -8.53 -7.06
C PHE A 33 -2.66 -7.86 -5.78
N ILE A 34 -1.76 -7.61 -4.83
CA ILE A 34 -2.09 -6.89 -3.60
C ILE A 34 -1.95 -5.39 -3.86
N ILE A 35 -2.98 -4.64 -3.47
CA ILE A 35 -3.05 -3.19 -3.53
C ILE A 35 -2.80 -2.64 -2.12
N LEU A 36 -1.83 -1.73 -1.99
CA LEU A 36 -1.65 -0.96 -0.77
C LEU A 36 -2.78 0.05 -0.61
N SER A 37 -3.46 0.03 0.54
CA SER A 37 -4.55 0.97 0.84
C SER A 37 -4.57 1.49 2.27
N PHE A 38 -3.52 1.19 3.04
CA PHE A 38 -3.43 1.60 4.43
C PHE A 38 -3.35 3.12 4.55
N ARG A 39 -3.96 3.66 5.58
CA ARG A 39 -3.88 5.08 5.92
C ARG A 39 -2.47 5.42 6.37
N TYR A 40 -1.77 6.23 5.57
CA TYR A 40 -0.48 6.84 5.94
C TYR A 40 -0.57 8.34 6.23
N ASN A 41 -1.74 8.97 6.11
CA ASN A 41 -2.00 10.35 6.51
C ASN A 41 -3.50 10.56 6.79
N ASP A 42 -3.88 11.71 7.36
CA ASP A 42 -5.27 12.01 7.72
C ASP A 42 -6.20 12.22 6.52
N LYS A 43 -5.64 12.46 5.33
CA LYS A 43 -6.40 12.70 4.10
C LYS A 43 -6.84 11.40 3.42
N MET A 44 -6.29 10.26 3.82
CA MET A 44 -6.62 8.97 3.22
C MET A 44 -7.78 8.30 3.97
N SER A 45 -8.85 7.98 3.25
CA SER A 45 -9.90 7.09 3.75
C SER A 45 -9.42 5.64 3.62
N SER A 46 -9.23 4.95 4.74
CA SER A 46 -8.97 3.50 4.75
C SER A 46 -10.19 2.74 4.25
N ASN A 47 -10.01 1.81 3.31
CA ASN A 47 -11.10 0.92 2.90
C ASN A 47 -11.52 -0.01 4.06
N ILE A 48 -12.80 -0.39 4.04
CA ILE A 48 -13.56 -1.01 5.14
C ILE A 48 -13.14 -2.46 5.45
N THR A 49 -12.36 -3.13 4.58
CA THR A 49 -12.07 -4.57 4.67
C THR A 49 -10.67 -4.94 5.16
N GLY A 50 -9.75 -3.98 5.32
CA GLY A 50 -8.38 -4.23 5.80
C GLY A 50 -7.37 -3.18 5.31
N PRO A 51 -6.11 -3.24 5.76
CA PRO A 51 -5.08 -2.28 5.35
C PRO A 51 -4.75 -2.39 3.86
N ASP A 52 -4.71 -3.61 3.32
CA ASP A 52 -4.39 -3.90 1.92
C ASP A 52 -5.38 -4.95 1.40
N TYR A 53 -5.64 -4.96 0.09
CA TYR A 53 -6.63 -5.87 -0.51
C TYR A 53 -6.12 -6.50 -1.80
N ASN A 54 -6.72 -7.61 -2.22
CA ASN A 54 -6.36 -8.29 -3.47
C ASN A 54 -7.31 -7.88 -4.60
N ILE A 55 -6.82 -7.17 -5.61
CA ILE A 55 -7.65 -6.72 -6.73
C ILE A 55 -8.14 -7.87 -7.63
N ASN A 56 -7.56 -9.08 -7.51
CA ASN A 56 -8.01 -10.28 -8.21
C ASN A 56 -9.29 -10.91 -7.62
N SER A 57 -9.82 -10.36 -6.52
CA SER A 57 -11.09 -10.82 -5.94
C SER A 57 -12.28 -10.44 -6.83
N LYS A 58 -13.25 -11.36 -6.97
CA LYS A 58 -14.43 -11.20 -7.85
C LYS A 58 -15.30 -9.98 -7.50
N GLU A 59 -15.24 -9.50 -6.26
CA GLU A 59 -15.93 -8.28 -5.82
C GLU A 59 -15.55 -7.03 -6.64
N TYR A 60 -14.35 -7.00 -7.21
CA TYR A 60 -13.86 -5.87 -8.00
C TYR A 60 -14.20 -5.95 -9.49
N MET A 61 -14.81 -7.05 -9.96
CA MET A 61 -15.15 -7.27 -11.37
C MET A 61 -16.00 -6.14 -11.98
N ASN A 62 -16.91 -5.58 -11.19
CA ASN A 62 -17.81 -4.50 -11.62
C ASN A 62 -17.47 -3.15 -10.95
N GLY A 63 -16.30 -3.04 -10.32
CA GLY A 63 -15.87 -1.84 -9.62
C GLY A 63 -15.60 -0.68 -10.57
N LYS A 64 -16.48 0.33 -10.58
CA LYS A 64 -16.35 1.54 -11.42
C LYS A 64 -15.46 2.62 -10.80
N GLN A 65 -15.11 2.47 -9.54
CA GLN A 65 -14.22 3.38 -8.82
C GLN A 65 -12.75 3.13 -9.22
N SER A 66 -11.88 4.09 -8.96
CA SER A 66 -10.43 3.87 -8.99
C SER A 66 -9.99 2.88 -7.90
N LEU A 67 -8.72 2.43 -7.91
CA LEU A 67 -8.21 1.56 -6.84
C LEU A 67 -8.33 2.21 -5.46
N LEU A 68 -8.13 3.53 -5.39
CA LEU A 68 -8.27 4.31 -4.16
C LEU A 68 -8.72 5.73 -4.51
N SER A 69 -9.79 6.22 -3.87
CA SER A 69 -10.48 7.47 -4.23
C SER A 69 -9.63 8.73 -4.07
N ASN A 70 -8.70 8.75 -3.12
CA ASN A 70 -7.84 9.92 -2.85
C ASN A 70 -6.39 9.75 -3.37
N CYS A 71 -6.15 8.77 -4.25
CA CYS A 71 -4.82 8.51 -4.81
C CYS A 71 -4.64 9.22 -6.17
N GLU A 72 -3.56 9.98 -6.30
CA GLU A 72 -3.24 10.74 -7.52
C GLU A 72 -2.29 10.00 -8.47
N CYS A 73 -2.02 8.71 -8.24
CA CYS A 73 -1.16 7.92 -9.11
C CYS A 73 -1.79 7.77 -10.51
N TYR A 74 -0.95 7.48 -11.51
CA TYR A 74 -1.42 7.31 -12.89
C TYR A 74 -2.50 6.22 -13.02
N CYS A 75 -2.42 5.13 -12.24
CA CYS A 75 -3.46 4.10 -12.26
C CYS A 75 -4.80 4.65 -11.77
N CYS A 76 -4.84 5.26 -10.58
CA CYS A 76 -6.07 5.73 -9.96
C CYS A 76 -6.74 6.89 -10.71
N LYS A 77 -5.96 7.70 -11.44
CA LYS A 77 -6.50 8.81 -12.24
C LYS A 77 -7.12 8.38 -13.56
N ASN A 78 -6.72 7.23 -14.11
CA ASN A 78 -7.07 6.86 -15.49
C ASN A 78 -7.86 5.55 -15.61
N TYR A 79 -7.83 4.69 -14.58
CA TYR A 79 -8.39 3.34 -14.67
C TYR A 79 -9.25 2.98 -13.45
N THR A 80 -10.21 2.10 -13.70
CA THR A 80 -11.13 1.58 -12.68
C THR A 80 -10.65 0.24 -12.13
N GLN A 81 -11.16 -0.14 -10.96
CA GLN A 81 -10.96 -1.47 -10.36
C GLN A 81 -11.37 -2.60 -11.34
N ALA A 82 -12.51 -2.46 -12.00
CA ALA A 82 -13.00 -3.43 -12.99
C ALA A 82 -12.03 -3.60 -14.17
N TYR A 83 -11.43 -2.50 -14.64
CA TYR A 83 -10.46 -2.55 -15.73
C TYR A 83 -9.17 -3.27 -15.31
N VAL A 84 -8.65 -2.95 -14.13
CA VAL A 84 -7.46 -3.64 -13.59
C VAL A 84 -7.75 -5.12 -13.34
N TYR A 85 -8.91 -5.46 -12.76
CA TYR A 85 -9.37 -6.83 -12.59
C TYR A 85 -9.42 -7.57 -13.94
N HIS A 86 -10.01 -6.94 -14.97
CA HIS A 86 -10.10 -7.51 -16.31
C HIS A 86 -8.72 -7.83 -16.90
N LEU A 87 -7.77 -6.90 -16.83
CA LEU A 87 -6.40 -7.12 -17.31
C LEU A 87 -5.73 -8.31 -16.61
N ILE A 88 -5.99 -8.51 -15.32
CA ILE A 88 -5.46 -9.66 -14.58
C ILE A 88 -6.10 -10.96 -15.07
N GLN A 89 -7.42 -10.99 -15.29
CA GLN A 89 -8.12 -12.18 -15.81
C GLN A 89 -7.65 -12.54 -17.22
N THR A 90 -7.40 -11.55 -18.07
CA THR A 90 -6.89 -11.75 -19.43
C THR A 90 -5.38 -12.00 -19.49
N LYS A 91 -4.70 -12.03 -18.34
CA LYS A 91 -3.24 -12.26 -18.21
C LYS A 91 -2.39 -11.22 -18.93
N GLU A 92 -2.87 -10.00 -19.03
CA GLU A 92 -2.14 -8.87 -19.61
C GLU A 92 -1.12 -8.29 -18.62
N LEU A 93 0.11 -8.07 -19.10
CA LEU A 93 1.19 -7.54 -18.26
C LEU A 93 0.86 -6.15 -17.70
N LEU A 94 0.08 -5.36 -18.43
CA LEU A 94 -0.35 -4.02 -18.04
C LEU A 94 -1.03 -4.00 -16.67
N GLY A 95 -1.77 -5.06 -16.30
CA GLY A 95 -2.40 -5.17 -14.99
C GLY A 95 -1.38 -5.07 -13.85
N ARG A 96 -0.27 -5.83 -13.93
CA ARG A 96 0.83 -5.78 -12.94
C ARG A 96 1.54 -4.44 -12.95
N THR A 97 1.73 -3.84 -14.13
CA THR A 97 2.36 -2.52 -14.26
C THR A 97 1.54 -1.45 -13.54
N LEU A 98 0.22 -1.42 -13.74
CA LEU A 98 -0.69 -0.46 -13.10
C LEU A 98 -0.72 -0.62 -11.57
N ILE A 99 -0.75 -1.86 -11.09
CA ILE A 99 -0.66 -2.16 -9.66
C ILE A 99 0.67 -1.66 -9.08
N THR A 100 1.78 -1.91 -9.78
CA THR A 100 3.10 -1.46 -9.34
C THR A 100 3.21 0.05 -9.29
N ILE A 101 2.64 0.76 -10.27
CA ILE A 101 2.58 2.23 -10.27
C ILE A 101 1.83 2.74 -9.04
N HIS A 102 0.66 2.16 -8.73
CA HIS A 102 -0.11 2.53 -7.54
C HIS A 102 0.68 2.25 -6.25
N ASN A 103 1.19 1.04 -6.10
CA ASN A 103 1.90 0.61 -4.89
C ASN A 103 3.18 1.43 -4.66
N LEU A 104 3.95 1.75 -5.70
CA LEU A 104 5.14 2.59 -5.58
C LEU A 104 4.77 4.00 -5.12
N TYR A 105 3.73 4.59 -5.72
CA TYR A 105 3.24 5.92 -5.34
C TYR A 105 2.81 5.94 -3.86
N HIS A 106 2.01 4.95 -3.46
CA HIS A 106 1.49 4.82 -2.10
C HIS A 106 2.62 4.60 -1.08
N TYR A 107 3.58 3.73 -1.39
CA TYR A 107 4.69 3.41 -0.50
C TYR A 107 5.70 4.56 -0.38
N HIS A 108 5.91 5.32 -1.46
CA HIS A 108 6.70 6.55 -1.40
C HIS A 108 6.05 7.60 -0.50
N ALA A 109 4.73 7.78 -0.61
CA ALA A 109 3.98 8.71 0.23
C ALA A 109 3.99 8.28 1.71
N PHE A 110 3.98 6.97 1.99
CA PHE A 110 4.21 6.44 3.34
C PHE A 110 5.57 6.85 3.90
N PHE A 111 6.67 6.66 3.15
CA PHE A 111 7.99 7.11 3.59
C PHE A 111 8.09 8.63 3.74
N GLN A 112 7.36 9.39 2.94
CA GLN A 112 7.27 10.84 3.11
C GLN A 112 6.61 11.19 4.44
N ALA A 113 5.48 10.56 4.78
CA ALA A 113 4.79 10.78 6.04
C ALA A 113 5.61 10.35 7.27
N ILE A 114 6.41 9.28 7.17
CA ILE A 114 7.42 8.94 8.19
C ILE A 114 8.36 10.13 8.43
N ARG A 115 8.97 10.67 7.37
CA ARG A 115 9.92 11.79 7.51
C ARG A 115 9.25 13.05 8.06
N GLU A 116 8.01 13.32 7.68
CA GLU A 116 7.25 14.47 8.15
C GLU A 116 6.90 14.35 9.64
N SER A 117 6.43 13.18 10.09
CA SER A 117 6.10 12.95 11.51
C SER A 117 7.33 13.03 12.42
N LEU A 118 8.50 12.55 11.97
CA LEU A 118 9.76 12.70 12.70
C LEU A 118 10.15 14.17 12.84
N LYS A 119 10.05 14.97 11.76
CA LYS A 119 10.35 16.41 11.80
C LYS A 119 9.37 17.21 12.67
N ALA A 120 8.10 16.79 12.69
CA ALA A 120 7.04 17.44 13.45
C ALA A 120 6.96 17.00 14.92
N ASN A 121 7.84 16.10 15.37
CA ASN A 121 7.78 15.46 16.70
C ASN A 121 6.45 14.74 16.99
N THR A 122 5.76 14.26 15.95
CA THR A 122 4.49 13.50 16.05
C THR A 122 4.67 12.01 15.73
N TRP A 123 5.91 11.52 15.77
CA TRP A 123 6.26 10.13 15.45
C TRP A 123 5.46 9.09 16.25
N ASN A 124 5.25 9.31 17.54
CA ASN A 124 4.57 8.34 18.40
C ASN A 124 3.10 8.12 18.01
N ASP A 125 2.41 9.18 17.60
CA ASP A 125 1.03 9.06 17.15
C ASP A 125 0.99 8.39 15.77
N TYR A 126 1.91 8.81 14.89
CA TYR A 126 2.05 8.24 13.56
C TYR A 126 2.33 6.73 13.57
N ARG A 127 3.30 6.29 14.39
CA ARG A 127 3.65 4.88 14.51
C ARG A 127 2.47 4.04 15.01
N THR A 128 1.73 4.57 15.99
CA THR A 128 0.57 3.90 16.58
C THR A 128 -0.52 3.71 15.54
N MET A 129 -0.86 4.75 14.77
CA MET A 129 -1.81 4.69 13.67
C MET A 129 -1.46 3.62 12.62
N ILE A 130 -0.18 3.46 12.28
CA ILE A 130 0.23 2.43 11.31
C ILE A 130 0.14 1.03 11.91
N LEU A 131 0.60 0.84 13.15
CA LEU A 131 0.61 -0.47 13.82
C LEU A 131 -0.80 -0.99 14.10
N GLU A 132 -1.77 -0.11 14.40
CA GLU A 132 -3.18 -0.48 14.56
C GLU A 132 -3.80 -1.07 13.28
N GLN A 133 -3.35 -0.62 12.11
CA GLN A 133 -3.83 -1.13 10.83
C GLN A 133 -3.18 -2.46 10.43
N TYR A 134 -2.01 -2.76 10.99
CA TYR A 134 -1.23 -3.96 10.71
C TYR A 134 -1.03 -4.80 11.99
N PRO A 135 -2.10 -5.40 12.54
CA PRO A 135 -1.96 -6.25 13.71
C PRO A 135 -1.01 -7.41 13.40
N ILE A 136 -0.27 -7.83 14.44
CA ILE A 136 0.68 -8.92 14.37
C ILE A 136 -0.11 -10.18 14.01
N GLN A 137 0.15 -10.73 12.82
CA GLN A 137 -0.26 -12.09 12.53
C GLN A 137 0.73 -12.98 13.28
N GLU A 138 0.26 -13.67 14.32
CA GLU A 138 1.04 -14.77 14.91
C GLU A 138 1.40 -15.72 13.77
N GLN A 139 2.70 -15.91 13.55
CA GLN A 139 3.19 -16.89 12.60
C GLN A 139 2.72 -18.27 13.09
N LYS A 140 1.76 -18.86 12.39
CA LYS A 140 1.48 -20.30 12.49
C LYS A 140 2.45 -21.08 11.62
#